data_AF-A0A935D5W3-F1
#
_entry.id   AF-A0A935D5W3-F1
#
_cell.length_a   1.000
_cell.length_b   1.000
_cell.length_c   1.000
_cell.angle_alpha   90.00
_cell.angle_beta   90.00
_cell.angle_gamma   90.00
#
_symmetry.space_group_name_H-M   'P 1'
#
loop_
_entity.id
_entity.type
_entity.pdbx_description
1 polymer ?
#
loop_
_entity_poly.entity_id
_entity_poly.type
_entity_poly.pdbx_seq_one_letter_code
_entity_poly.pdbx_strand_id
1 'polypeptide(L)'
;MTEPTQDPPEPPRDELASPTYEVPLRRREREALDTTTRTGLLIVIPLVMAAAAVVGLVFTGMEGKGIYSKPVDELVKAKGAFKGRAVRAEGNLVHGTLQKREQPCEYRFTIEKNGVQVPVRFAQCVVPDTFRDVPDMDVAVTVEGELLADNSFEATSVLAKCPSKYEMKDRAQKGERMPHSATPPPSM
;
A
#
# COMPACT_ATOMS: atom_id res chain seq x y z
N MET A 1 -49.17 91.15 50.93
CA MET A 1 -48.38 91.52 52.13
C MET A 1 -47.14 90.64 52.14
N THR A 2 -45.96 91.17 51.80
CA THR A 2 -44.91 91.64 52.75
C THR A 2 -44.53 90.54 53.74
N GLU A 3 -43.27 90.17 53.99
CA GLU A 3 -41.92 90.58 53.57
C GLU A 3 -40.98 89.46 54.14
N PRO A 4 -39.63 89.57 54.24
CA PRO A 4 -38.66 88.50 54.06
C PRO A 4 -37.96 88.20 55.40
N THR A 5 -36.63 88.02 55.44
CA THR A 5 -35.71 87.86 56.61
C THR A 5 -35.23 86.41 56.73
N GLN A 6 -34.11 85.98 56.12
CA GLN A 6 -32.69 86.35 56.34
C GLN A 6 -32.20 86.06 57.76
N ASP A 7 -31.36 85.04 57.94
CA ASP A 7 -30.07 85.13 58.64
C ASP A 7 -29.27 83.78 58.59
N PRO A 8 -27.97 83.73 58.98
CA PRO A 8 -26.89 83.02 58.31
C PRO A 8 -26.21 82.02 59.30
N PRO A 9 -24.87 81.99 59.52
CA PRO A 9 -23.89 81.14 58.86
C PRO A 9 -23.13 80.15 59.80
N GLU A 10 -22.17 79.41 59.19
CA GLU A 10 -20.87 78.92 59.74
C GLU A 10 -20.81 77.60 60.59
N PRO A 11 -19.63 76.96 60.76
CA PRO A 11 -18.79 76.30 59.74
C PRO A 11 -18.25 74.92 60.27
N PRO A 12 -17.02 74.45 59.97
CA PRO A 12 -16.75 73.12 59.40
C PRO A 12 -16.29 72.05 60.43
N ARG A 13 -16.27 70.78 60.04
CA ARG A 13 -15.41 69.74 60.64
C ARG A 13 -14.96 68.73 59.59
N ASP A 14 -13.66 68.66 59.38
CA ASP A 14 -13.01 67.50 58.78
C ASP A 14 -13.13 66.29 59.73
N GLU A 15 -13.21 65.09 59.13
CA GLU A 15 -12.29 63.97 59.35
C GLU A 15 -12.98 62.58 59.34
N LEU A 16 -12.28 61.64 58.72
CA LEU A 16 -12.45 60.17 58.70
C LEU A 16 -13.48 59.53 57.74
N ALA A 17 -13.05 59.48 56.48
CA ALA A 17 -12.86 58.24 55.70
C ALA A 17 -13.69 56.99 56.10
N SER A 18 -14.62 56.61 55.22
CA SER A 18 -15.06 55.23 55.05
C SER A 18 -14.56 54.73 53.69
N PRO A 19 -13.78 53.62 53.64
CA PRO A 19 -13.17 53.15 52.40
C PRO A 19 -14.24 52.65 51.44
N THR A 20 -14.33 53.25 50.26
CA THR A 20 -15.09 52.73 49.14
C THR A 20 -14.53 51.36 48.80
N TYR A 21 -15.27 50.30 49.10
CA TYR A 21 -14.95 48.96 48.64
C TYR A 21 -15.24 48.90 47.14
N GLU A 22 -14.26 49.25 46.31
CA GLU A 22 -14.32 48.96 44.89
C GLU A 22 -14.16 47.45 44.70
N VAL A 23 -15.24 46.83 44.23
CA VAL A 23 -15.22 45.47 43.71
C VAL A 23 -14.21 45.44 42.57
N PRO A 24 -13.13 44.63 42.63
CA PRO A 24 -12.27 44.49 41.48
C PRO A 24 -13.12 43.83 40.39
N LEU A 25 -13.49 44.61 39.38
CA LEU A 25 -13.87 44.04 38.10
C LEU A 25 -12.68 43.15 37.73
N ARG A 26 -12.93 41.84 37.77
CA ARG A 26 -12.07 40.82 37.18
C ARG A 26 -12.01 41.19 35.70
N ARG A 27 -11.11 42.13 35.38
CA ARG A 27 -10.68 42.46 34.04
C ARG A 27 -10.21 41.12 33.54
N ARG A 28 -11.04 40.47 32.74
CA ARG A 28 -10.61 39.38 31.88
C ARG A 28 -9.30 39.88 31.30
N GLU A 29 -8.19 39.34 31.78
CA GLU A 29 -7.00 39.14 30.98
C GLU A 29 -7.43 38.22 29.83
N ARG A 30 -8.19 38.80 28.91
CA ARG A 30 -7.84 38.76 27.51
C ARG A 30 -6.55 39.55 27.43
N GLU A 31 -5.46 38.92 27.85
CA GLU A 31 -4.19 39.12 27.16
C GLU A 31 -4.49 38.64 25.74
N ALA A 32 -5.04 39.53 24.92
CA ALA A 32 -4.21 40.31 24.01
C ALA A 32 -3.38 39.31 23.22
N LEU A 33 -4.14 38.57 22.42
CA LEU A 33 -3.74 37.77 21.29
C LEU A 33 -3.02 38.70 20.28
N ASP A 34 -1.84 39.22 20.61
CA ASP A 34 -1.08 40.10 19.72
C ASP A 34 0.43 39.79 19.71
N THR A 35 0.72 38.49 19.81
CA THR A 35 1.94 37.88 19.25
C THR A 35 1.57 36.66 18.41
N THR A 36 0.35 36.65 17.85
CA THR A 36 -0.25 35.41 17.30
C THR A 36 -0.06 35.26 15.79
N THR A 37 0.18 36.35 15.04
CA THR A 37 0.37 36.20 13.58
C THR A 37 1.79 35.78 13.21
N ARG A 38 2.84 36.29 13.88
CA ARG A 38 4.23 35.88 13.60
C ARG A 38 4.61 34.55 14.23
N THR A 39 4.24 34.30 15.49
CA THR A 39 4.58 33.05 16.19
C THR A 39 3.78 31.86 15.66
N GLY A 40 2.50 32.08 15.32
CA GLY A 40 1.69 31.08 14.63
C GLY A 40 2.27 30.76 13.24
N LEU A 41 2.68 31.78 12.48
CA LEU A 41 3.35 31.58 11.19
C LEU A 41 4.69 30.82 11.32
N LEU A 42 5.49 31.11 12.36
CA LEU A 42 6.75 30.40 12.63
C LEU A 42 6.57 28.92 12.97
N ILE A 43 5.40 28.47 13.42
CA ILE A 43 5.08 27.06 13.68
C ILE A 43 4.36 26.42 12.49
N VAL A 44 3.48 27.17 11.82
CA VAL A 44 2.72 26.68 10.67
C VAL A 44 3.61 26.48 9.45
N ILE A 45 4.56 27.38 9.18
CA ILE A 45 5.50 27.24 8.05
C ILE A 45 6.31 25.93 8.12
N PRO A 46 7.03 25.59 9.21
CA PRO A 46 7.79 24.35 9.26
C PRO A 46 6.88 23.12 9.25
N LEU A 47 5.68 23.20 9.82
CA LEU A 47 4.72 22.10 9.80
C LEU A 47 4.18 21.83 8.39
N VAL A 48 3.86 22.88 7.63
CA VAL A 48 3.45 22.78 6.23
C VAL A 48 4.60 22.29 5.35
N MET A 49 5.82 22.80 5.58
CA MET A 49 7.03 22.32 4.89
C MET A 49 7.31 20.84 5.18
N ALA A 50 7.17 20.41 6.43
CA ALA A 50 7.32 19.01 6.81
C ALA A 50 6.25 18.14 6.16
N ALA A 51 4.98 18.59 6.15
CA ALA A 51 3.90 17.89 5.48
C ALA A 51 4.14 17.79 3.97
N ALA A 52 4.56 18.89 3.32
CA ALA A 52 4.90 18.90 1.89
C ALA A 52 6.10 17.99 1.58
N ALA A 53 7.11 17.97 2.44
CA ALA A 53 8.24 17.06 2.31
C ALA A 53 7.81 15.59 2.43
N VAL A 54 6.97 15.23 3.41
CA VAL A 54 6.43 13.88 3.57
C VAL A 54 5.60 13.49 2.35
N VAL A 55 4.72 14.37 1.87
CA VAL A 55 3.91 14.14 0.67
C VAL A 55 4.81 13.94 -0.56
N GLY A 56 5.83 14.77 -0.75
CA GLY A 56 6.82 14.60 -1.82
C GLY A 56 7.59 13.29 -1.72
N LEU A 57 7.94 12.85 -0.50
CA LEU A 57 8.63 11.59 -0.25
C LEU A 57 7.72 10.39 -0.53
N VAL A 58 6.42 10.49 -0.22
CA VAL A 58 5.42 9.47 -0.57
C VAL A 58 5.27 9.37 -2.09
N PHE A 59 5.12 10.49 -2.79
CA PHE A 59 4.98 10.50 -4.25
C PHE A 59 6.22 9.91 -4.95
N THR A 60 7.42 10.35 -4.56
CA THR A 60 8.68 9.83 -5.11
C THR A 60 8.96 8.37 -4.70
N GLY A 61 8.49 7.95 -3.52
CA GLY A 61 8.63 6.57 -3.03
C GLY A 61 7.72 5.56 -3.74
N MET A 62 6.63 6.02 -4.36
CA MET A 62 5.68 5.15 -5.06
C MET A 62 6.09 4.84 -6.51
N GLU A 63 6.93 5.68 -7.13
CA GLU A 63 7.35 5.51 -8.54
C GLU A 63 8.21 4.26 -8.78
N GLY A 64 8.84 3.71 -7.74
CA GLY A 64 9.79 2.60 -7.86
C GLY A 64 9.31 1.21 -7.44
N LYS A 65 8.04 1.03 -7.01
CA LYS A 65 7.63 -0.23 -6.33
C LYS A 65 6.35 -0.89 -6.85
N GLY A 66 5.68 -0.30 -7.84
CA GLY A 66 4.46 -0.87 -8.42
C GLY A 66 4.76 -1.86 -9.53
N ILE A 67 5.10 -3.11 -9.20
CA ILE A 67 5.14 -4.17 -10.20
C ILE A 67 3.69 -4.57 -10.49
N TYR A 68 3.24 -4.34 -11.72
CA TYR A 68 1.89 -4.66 -12.15
C TYR A 68 1.69 -6.18 -12.18
N SER A 69 0.91 -6.72 -11.24
CA SER A 69 0.48 -8.13 -11.25
C SER A 69 -0.68 -8.32 -12.22
N LYS A 70 -0.46 -9.14 -13.24
CA LYS A 70 -1.45 -9.48 -14.28
C LYS A 70 -1.33 -10.96 -14.65
N PRO A 71 -2.44 -11.61 -15.03
CA PRO A 71 -2.36 -12.97 -15.53
C PRO A 71 -1.64 -12.99 -16.88
N VAL A 72 -0.96 -14.10 -17.19
CA VAL A 72 -0.10 -14.20 -18.39
C VAL A 72 -0.86 -13.97 -19.69
N ASP A 73 -2.14 -14.32 -19.77
CA ASP A 73 -2.98 -14.12 -20.94
C ASP A 73 -3.28 -12.64 -21.20
N GLU A 74 -3.50 -11.84 -20.16
CA GLU A 74 -3.63 -10.39 -20.28
C GLU A 74 -2.31 -9.73 -20.70
N LEU A 75 -1.18 -10.16 -20.14
CA LEU A 75 0.14 -9.63 -20.50
C LEU A 75 0.46 -9.90 -21.97
N VAL A 76 0.12 -11.10 -22.46
CA VAL A 76 0.32 -11.48 -23.86
C VAL A 76 -0.59 -10.68 -24.80
N LYS A 77 -1.83 -10.36 -24.39
CA LYS A 77 -2.74 -9.50 -25.18
C LYS A 77 -2.29 -8.03 -25.18
N ALA A 78 -1.76 -7.56 -24.06
CA ALA A 78 -1.34 -6.18 -23.86
C ALA A 78 0.17 -5.96 -24.03
N LYS A 79 0.87 -6.85 -24.76
CA LYS A 79 2.33 -6.80 -25.00
C LYS A 79 2.86 -5.40 -25.28
N GLY A 80 2.18 -4.64 -26.15
CA GLY A 80 2.60 -3.28 -26.54
C GLY A 80 2.64 -2.28 -25.38
N ALA A 81 1.81 -2.44 -24.36
CA ALA A 81 1.73 -1.53 -23.22
C ALA A 81 2.78 -1.82 -22.13
N PHE A 82 3.36 -3.02 -22.12
CA PHE A 82 4.24 -3.51 -21.05
C PHE A 82 5.67 -3.85 -21.51
N LYS A 83 6.01 -3.63 -22.77
CA LYS A 83 7.40 -3.76 -23.27
C LYS A 83 8.35 -2.86 -22.47
N GLY A 84 9.51 -3.39 -22.06
CA GLY A 84 10.52 -2.62 -21.32
C GLY A 84 10.18 -2.37 -19.84
N ARG A 85 9.15 -3.01 -19.29
CA ARG A 85 8.72 -2.82 -17.90
C ARG A 85 8.73 -4.13 -17.13
N ALA A 86 9.16 -4.06 -15.88
CA ALA A 86 9.01 -5.15 -14.94
C ALA A 86 7.51 -5.34 -14.62
N VAL A 87 6.99 -6.52 -14.97
CA VAL A 87 5.63 -6.95 -14.71
C VAL A 87 5.66 -8.27 -13.94
N ARG A 88 4.56 -8.57 -13.25
CA ARG A 88 4.38 -9.84 -12.56
C ARG A 88 3.30 -10.64 -13.28
N ALA A 89 3.69 -11.80 -13.78
CA ALA A 89 2.85 -12.70 -14.54
C ALA A 89 2.41 -13.89 -13.70
N GLU A 90 1.11 -14.16 -13.66
CA GLU A 90 0.53 -15.31 -12.94
C GLU A 90 0.06 -16.40 -13.90
N GLY A 91 0.43 -17.65 -13.63
CA GLY A 91 0.06 -18.83 -14.42
C GLY A 91 0.26 -20.13 -13.63
N ASN A 92 -0.04 -21.27 -14.24
CA ASN A 92 0.23 -22.59 -13.70
C ASN A 92 1.44 -23.20 -14.41
N LEU A 93 2.31 -23.91 -13.69
CA LEU A 93 3.44 -24.62 -14.29
C LEU A 93 2.92 -25.74 -15.20
N VAL A 94 3.41 -25.79 -16.44
CA VAL A 94 3.13 -26.91 -17.35
C VAL A 94 4.03 -28.09 -16.96
N HIS A 95 3.42 -29.22 -16.62
CA HIS A 95 4.13 -30.43 -16.20
C HIS A 95 5.15 -30.90 -17.25
N GLY A 96 6.35 -31.31 -16.81
CA GLY A 96 7.44 -31.80 -17.65
C GLY A 96 8.23 -30.70 -18.37
N THR A 97 7.86 -29.43 -18.21
CA THR A 97 8.58 -28.31 -18.88
C THR A 97 9.70 -27.72 -18.04
N LEU A 98 9.77 -28.06 -16.74
CA LEU A 98 10.80 -27.54 -15.84
C LEU A 98 12.16 -28.16 -16.14
N GLN A 99 13.03 -27.37 -16.76
CA GLN A 99 14.38 -27.76 -17.13
C GLN A 99 15.40 -26.87 -16.44
N LYS A 100 16.37 -27.50 -15.77
CA LYS A 100 17.55 -26.83 -15.21
C LYS A 100 18.72 -26.96 -16.17
N ARG A 101 19.38 -25.85 -16.47
CA ARG A 101 20.67 -25.81 -17.18
C ARG A 101 21.77 -25.44 -16.20
N GLU A 102 22.92 -26.10 -16.30
CA GLU A 102 24.04 -25.87 -15.38
C GLU A 102 25.02 -24.78 -15.88
N GLN A 103 25.13 -24.57 -17.20
CA GLN A 103 26.07 -23.62 -17.81
C GLN A 103 25.45 -22.89 -19.02
N PRO A 104 25.13 -21.59 -18.94
CA PRO A 104 24.98 -20.81 -17.71
C PRO A 104 23.85 -21.41 -16.85
N CYS A 105 23.92 -21.16 -15.54
CA CYS A 105 22.96 -21.68 -14.61
C CYS A 105 21.62 -20.94 -14.75
N GLU A 106 20.62 -21.62 -15.30
CA GLU A 106 19.29 -21.06 -15.56
C GLU A 106 18.21 -22.13 -15.47
N TYR A 107 16.99 -21.71 -15.13
CA TYR A 107 15.79 -22.53 -15.25
C TYR A 107 14.95 -22.07 -16.44
N ARG A 108 14.42 -23.03 -17.18
CA ARG A 108 13.48 -22.82 -18.27
C ARG A 108 12.23 -23.63 -17.97
N PHE A 109 11.08 -23.00 -18.08
CA PHE A 109 9.79 -23.65 -17.84
C PHE A 109 8.68 -22.90 -18.58
N THR A 110 7.54 -23.55 -18.77
CA THR A 110 6.38 -22.92 -19.41
C THR A 110 5.30 -22.72 -18.36
N ILE A 111 4.68 -21.54 -18.36
CA ILE A 111 3.49 -21.25 -17.56
C ILE A 111 2.28 -21.10 -18.46
N GLU A 112 1.14 -21.60 -18.00
CA GLU A 112 -0.14 -21.55 -18.71
C GLU A 112 -1.23 -20.86 -17.89
N LYS A 113 -2.02 -20.02 -18.55
CA LYS A 113 -3.30 -19.53 -18.01
C LYS A 113 -4.32 -19.45 -19.13
N ASN A 114 -5.53 -19.96 -18.91
CA ASN A 114 -6.63 -19.89 -19.87
C ASN A 114 -6.25 -20.42 -21.28
N GLY A 115 -5.41 -21.45 -21.38
CA GLY A 115 -4.93 -22.02 -22.64
C GLY A 115 -3.82 -21.24 -23.34
N VAL A 116 -3.36 -20.13 -22.77
CA VAL A 116 -2.20 -19.37 -23.26
C VAL A 116 -0.94 -19.83 -22.56
N GLN A 117 0.00 -20.39 -23.32
CA GLN A 117 1.30 -20.84 -22.83
C GLN A 117 2.38 -19.78 -23.09
N VAL A 118 3.20 -19.52 -22.08
CA VAL A 118 4.30 -18.56 -22.15
C VAL A 118 5.59 -19.23 -21.68
N PRO A 119 6.63 -19.31 -22.52
CA PRO A 119 7.93 -19.81 -22.11
C PRO A 119 8.63 -18.78 -21.22
N VAL A 120 9.12 -19.23 -20.07
CA VAL A 120 9.82 -18.42 -19.07
C VAL A 120 11.28 -18.85 -18.98
N ARG A 121 12.19 -17.87 -18.98
CA ARG A 121 13.61 -18.04 -18.68
C ARG A 121 13.93 -17.34 -17.37
N PHE A 122 14.51 -18.08 -16.43
CA PHE A 122 14.95 -17.57 -15.14
C PHE A 122 16.47 -17.77 -15.01
N ALA A 123 17.23 -16.69 -15.18
CA ALA A 123 18.69 -16.70 -15.19
C ALA A 123 19.31 -16.71 -13.78
N GLN A 124 18.74 -17.50 -12.85
CA GLN A 124 19.30 -17.71 -11.52
C GLN A 124 19.30 -19.20 -11.16
N CYS A 125 20.27 -19.60 -10.33
CA CYS A 125 20.43 -20.99 -9.90
C CYS A 125 19.46 -21.45 -8.81
N VAL A 126 18.78 -20.52 -8.15
CA VAL A 126 18.05 -20.80 -6.92
C VAL A 126 16.57 -20.54 -7.16
N VAL A 127 15.79 -21.60 -7.15
CA VAL A 127 14.32 -21.54 -7.14
C VAL A 127 13.82 -21.90 -5.74
N PRO A 128 12.65 -21.40 -5.32
CA PRO A 128 12.05 -21.79 -4.04
C PRO A 128 11.82 -23.31 -3.96
N ASP A 129 11.94 -23.89 -2.76
CA ASP A 129 11.71 -25.33 -2.54
C ASP A 129 10.29 -25.80 -2.92
N THR A 130 9.34 -24.87 -2.98
CA THR A 130 7.95 -25.10 -3.41
C THR A 130 7.79 -25.20 -4.92
N PHE A 131 8.80 -24.82 -5.71
CA PHE A 131 8.77 -24.91 -7.16
C PHE A 131 9.18 -26.31 -7.61
N ARG A 132 8.22 -27.24 -7.50
CA ARG A 132 8.41 -28.65 -7.85
C ARG A 132 7.46 -29.04 -8.97
N ASP A 133 8.00 -29.77 -9.94
CA ASP A 133 7.21 -30.38 -11.00
C ASP A 133 6.66 -31.73 -10.51
N VAL A 134 5.56 -31.69 -9.76
CA VAL A 134 4.93 -32.89 -9.19
C VAL A 134 3.83 -33.36 -10.13
N PRO A 135 3.84 -34.65 -10.55
CA PRO A 135 2.72 -35.23 -11.28
C PRO A 135 1.40 -35.06 -10.51
N ASP A 136 0.31 -34.81 -11.22
CA ASP A 136 -1.05 -34.68 -10.67
C ASP A 136 -1.30 -33.48 -9.74
N MET A 137 -0.40 -32.49 -9.70
CA MET A 137 -0.61 -31.26 -8.96
C MET A 137 -0.34 -30.02 -9.82
N ASP A 138 -1.37 -29.17 -9.98
CA ASP A 138 -1.20 -27.86 -10.59
C ASP A 138 -0.45 -26.94 -9.62
N VAL A 139 0.77 -26.52 -9.97
CA VAL A 139 1.53 -25.55 -9.17
C VAL A 139 1.25 -24.16 -9.71
N ALA A 140 0.66 -23.30 -8.88
CA ALA A 140 0.46 -21.89 -9.23
C ALA A 140 1.79 -21.15 -9.12
N VAL A 141 2.21 -20.51 -10.21
CA VAL A 141 3.48 -19.81 -10.33
C VAL A 141 3.23 -18.34 -10.62
N THR A 142 3.94 -17.50 -9.90
CA THR A 142 3.99 -16.07 -10.11
C THR A 142 5.42 -15.70 -10.45
N VAL A 143 5.64 -15.22 -11.67
CA VAL A 143 6.96 -14.79 -12.13
C VAL A 143 6.98 -13.27 -12.24
N GLU A 144 8.10 -12.66 -11.91
CA GLU A 144 8.34 -11.23 -12.04
C GLU A 144 9.50 -11.02 -12.99
N GLY A 145 9.38 -10.06 -13.90
CA GLY A 145 10.38 -9.84 -14.93
C GLY A 145 9.83 -9.08 -16.13
N GLU A 146 10.42 -9.28 -17.30
CA GLU A 146 10.06 -8.58 -18.53
C GLU A 146 9.53 -9.54 -19.60
N LEU A 147 8.50 -9.11 -20.33
CA LEU A 147 7.99 -9.83 -21.50
C LEU A 147 8.74 -9.37 -22.76
N LEU A 148 9.45 -10.29 -23.40
CA LEU A 148 10.22 -10.06 -24.61
C LEU A 148 9.32 -10.01 -25.86
N ALA A 149 9.88 -9.46 -26.94
CA ALA A 149 9.17 -9.33 -28.22
C ALA A 149 8.83 -10.67 -28.89
N ASP A 150 9.52 -11.74 -28.54
CA ASP A 150 9.31 -13.12 -29.03
C ASP A 150 8.26 -13.88 -28.21
N ASN A 151 7.60 -13.21 -27.26
CA ASN A 151 6.65 -13.78 -26.30
C ASN A 151 7.29 -14.70 -25.25
N SER A 152 8.62 -14.68 -25.12
CA SER A 152 9.29 -15.25 -23.96
C SER A 152 9.26 -14.28 -22.79
N PHE A 153 9.31 -14.81 -21.57
CA PHE A 153 9.34 -14.03 -20.36
C PHE A 153 10.69 -14.20 -19.68
N GLU A 154 11.42 -13.11 -19.49
CA GLU A 154 12.67 -13.11 -18.72
C GLU A 154 12.36 -12.78 -17.27
N ALA A 155 12.36 -13.82 -16.42
CA ALA A 155 12.07 -13.69 -15.01
C ALA A 155 13.32 -13.29 -14.22
N THR A 156 13.15 -12.32 -13.32
CA THR A 156 14.09 -11.91 -12.28
C THR A 156 13.71 -12.46 -10.91
N SER A 157 12.46 -12.86 -10.70
CA SER A 157 12.02 -13.54 -9.48
C SER A 157 10.91 -14.54 -9.78
N VAL A 158 10.90 -15.66 -9.06
CA VAL A 158 9.92 -16.74 -9.20
C VAL A 158 9.37 -17.06 -7.83
N LEU A 159 8.04 -17.06 -7.71
CA LEU A 159 7.32 -17.47 -6.53
C LEU A 159 6.34 -18.59 -6.90
N ALA A 160 6.48 -19.75 -6.25
CA ALA A 160 5.61 -20.89 -6.48
C ALA A 160 4.76 -21.16 -5.24
N LYS A 161 3.45 -21.30 -5.46
CA LYS A 161 2.47 -21.71 -4.46
C LYS A 161 1.96 -23.10 -4.82
N CYS A 162 2.23 -24.08 -3.97
CA CYS A 162 1.53 -25.36 -4.05
C CYS A 162 0.09 -25.17 -3.56
N PRO A 163 -0.93 -25.63 -4.29
CA PRO A 163 -2.31 -25.58 -3.82
C PRO A 163 -2.41 -26.37 -2.52
N SER A 164 -2.90 -25.74 -1.47
CA SER A 164 -3.12 -26.44 -0.21
C SER A 164 -4.27 -27.44 -0.38
N LYS A 165 -4.31 -28.46 0.49
CA LYS A 165 -5.32 -29.53 0.61
C LYS A 165 -6.79 -29.11 0.37
N TYR A 166 -7.14 -27.83 0.50
CA TYR A 166 -8.49 -27.30 0.29
C TYR A 166 -8.83 -27.04 -1.19
N GLU A 167 -7.93 -26.49 -2.01
CA GLU A 167 -8.22 -26.23 -3.44
C GLU A 167 -8.39 -27.53 -4.22
N MET A 168 -7.66 -28.57 -3.83
CA MET A 168 -7.83 -29.93 -4.36
C MET A 168 -9.24 -30.49 -4.11
N LYS A 169 -9.83 -30.19 -2.95
CA LYS A 169 -11.18 -30.64 -2.60
C LYS A 169 -12.26 -29.85 -3.33
N ASP A 170 -12.06 -28.56 -3.56
CA ASP A 170 -13.02 -27.75 -4.33
C ASP A 170 -13.01 -28.15 -5.80
N ARG A 171 -11.84 -28.49 -6.37
CA ARG A 171 -11.77 -29.01 -7.75
C ARG A 171 -12.40 -30.40 -7.89
N ALA A 172 -12.19 -31.28 -6.90
CA ALA A 172 -12.86 -32.58 -6.85
C ALA A 172 -14.39 -32.43 -6.73
N GLN A 173 -14.87 -31.42 -5.99
CA GLN A 173 -16.30 -31.09 -5.90
C GLN A 173 -16.85 -30.44 -7.19
N LYS A 174 -16.01 -29.72 -7.94
CA LYS A 174 -16.37 -29.08 -9.21
C LYS A 174 -16.43 -30.06 -10.40
N GLY A 175 -16.10 -31.34 -10.18
CA GLY A 175 -16.32 -32.41 -11.17
C GLY A 175 -15.19 -32.59 -12.20
N GLU A 176 -14.01 -32.02 -11.97
CA GLU A 176 -12.84 -32.28 -12.82
C GLU A 176 -12.36 -33.73 -12.60
N ARG A 177 -12.48 -34.56 -13.65
CA ARG A 177 -12.12 -35.98 -13.59
C ARG A 177 -10.61 -36.17 -13.41
N MET A 178 -10.24 -36.96 -12.41
CA MET A 178 -8.86 -37.44 -12.20
C MET A 178 -8.46 -38.43 -13.31
N PRO A 179 -7.33 -38.26 -14.02
CA PRO A 179 -6.93 -39.15 -15.11
C PRO A 179 -6.31 -40.50 -14.69
N HIS A 180 -6.29 -40.85 -13.40
CA HIS A 180 -5.67 -42.10 -12.93
C HIS A 180 -6.65 -42.98 -12.14
N SER A 181 -7.58 -43.62 -12.84
CA SER A 181 -8.26 -44.82 -12.33
C SER A 181 -8.75 -45.75 -13.44
N ALA A 182 -7.95 -45.94 -14.49
CA ALA A 182 -8.25 -46.91 -15.55
C ALA A 182 -6.99 -47.72 -15.93
N THR A 183 -6.35 -48.35 -14.94
CA THR A 183 -5.55 -49.55 -15.22
C THR A 183 -6.44 -50.75 -14.91
N PRO A 184 -6.92 -51.52 -15.90
CA PRO A 184 -7.68 -52.74 -15.64
C PRO A 184 -6.80 -53.77 -14.91
N PRO A 185 -7.36 -54.58 -13.99
CA PRO A 185 -6.59 -55.60 -13.28
C PRO A 185 -6.05 -56.66 -14.26
N PRO A 186 -4.87 -57.26 -14.00
CA PRO A 186 -4.36 -58.35 -14.82
C PRO A 186 -5.30 -59.55 -14.71
N SER A 187 -5.81 -60.00 -15.85
CA SER A 187 -6.51 -61.27 -15.99
C SER A 187 -5.53 -62.43 -15.72
N MET A 188 -5.88 -63.31 -14.77
CA MET A 188 -5.27 -64.62 -14.59
C MET A 188 -5.58 -65.53 -15.78
#